data_AF-A0A358C9D4-F1
#
_entry.id   AF-A0A358C9D4-F1
#
_cell.length_a   1.000
_cell.length_b   1.000
_cell.length_c   1.000
_cell.angle_alpha   90.00
_cell.angle_beta   90.00
_cell.angle_gamma   90.00
#
_symmetry.space_group_name_H-M   'P 1'
#
loop_
_entity.id
_entity.type
_entity.pdbx_description
1 polymer ?
#
loop_
_entity_poly.entity_id
_entity_poly.type
_entity_poly.pdbx_seq_one_letter_code
_entity_poly.pdbx_strand_id
1 'polypeptide(L)' 'FEHYKDLEDGKWVKVEGWVGIDDARAEILAGVERYRNAKDKPAF' A
#
# COMPACT_ATOMS: atom_id res chain seq x y z
N PHE A 1 3.10 10.88 7.28
CA PHE A 1 2.54 9.59 7.72
C PHE A 1 3.11 9.08 9.03
N GLU A 2 4.27 9.55 9.50
CA GLU A 2 4.92 8.89 10.65
C GLU A 2 4.20 9.10 11.99
N HIS A 3 3.59 10.27 12.22
CA HIS A 3 3.03 10.61 13.54
C HIS A 3 1.55 10.32 13.77
N TYR A 4 0.75 10.00 12.74
CA TYR A 4 -0.71 9.97 12.92
C TYR A 4 -1.20 8.80 13.81
N LYS A 5 -0.34 7.81 14.04
CA LYS A 5 -0.63 6.64 14.87
C LYS A 5 0.07 6.68 16.23
N ASP A 6 0.74 7.78 16.59
CA ASP A 6 1.54 7.84 17.83
C ASP A 6 0.70 7.61 19.10
N LEU A 7 -0.62 7.80 19.03
CA LEU A 7 -1.57 7.56 20.13
C LEU A 7 -2.36 6.25 20.02
N GLU A 8 -2.11 5.45 18.98
CA GLU A 8 -2.74 4.15 18.79
C GLU A 8 -1.81 3.04 19.31
N ASP A 9 -2.12 2.51 20.50
CA ASP A 9 -1.25 1.52 21.16
C ASP A 9 -0.96 0.32 20.24
N GLY A 10 0.32 -0.07 20.21
CA GLY A 10 0.83 -1.14 19.34
C GLY A 10 0.93 -0.79 17.84
N LYS A 11 0.59 0.44 17.41
CA LYS A 11 0.70 0.84 16.00
C LYS A 11 1.76 1.92 15.80
N TRP A 12 2.47 1.81 14.69
CA TRP A 12 3.48 2.78 14.26
C TRP A 12 3.58 2.80 12.74
N VAL A 13 4.27 3.80 12.20
CA VAL A 13 4.59 3.92 10.78
C VAL A 13 6.03 4.37 10.62
N LYS A 14 6.74 3.77 9.67
CA LYS A 14 8.04 4.23 9.18
C LYS A 14 7.94 4.52 7.69
N VAL A 15 8.38 5.70 7.26
CA VAL A 15 8.44 6.06 5.85
C VAL A 15 9.81 5.66 5.32
N GLU A 16 9.85 4.71 4.39
CA GLU A 16 11.12 4.28 3.76
C GLU A 16 11.61 5.27 2.69
N GLY A 17 10.72 6.08 2.11
CA GLY A 17 11.08 7.11 1.14
C GLY A 17 10.00 7.37 0.08
N TRP A 18 10.37 8.14 -0.95
CA TRP A 18 9.56 8.40 -2.13
C TRP A 18 10.24 7.85 -3.37
N VAL A 19 9.45 7.34 -4.31
CA VAL A 19 9.91 6.76 -5.57
C VAL A 19 9.34 7.52 -6.78
N GLY A 20 9.89 7.26 -7.96
CA GLY A 20 9.54 7.97 -9.19
C GLY A 20 8.25 7.50 -9.85
N ILE A 21 7.93 8.11 -11.01
CA ILE A 21 6.72 7.82 -11.79
C ILE A 21 6.68 6.38 -12.32
N ASP A 22 7.83 5.82 -12.68
CA ASP A 22 7.92 4.46 -13.22
C ASP A 22 7.59 3.41 -12.14
N ASP A 23 8.13 3.59 -10.93
CA ASP A 23 7.84 2.73 -9.78
C ASP A 23 6.37 2.81 -9.37
N ALA A 24 5.82 4.03 -9.34
CA ALA A 24 4.40 4.25 -9.04
C ALA A 24 3.50 3.54 -10.07
N ARG A 25 3.84 3.63 -11.36
CA ARG A 25 3.11 2.96 -12.44
C ARG A 25 3.20 1.44 -12.31
N ALA A 26 4.38 0.91 -12.02
CA ALA A 26 4.59 -0.52 -11.81
C ALA A 26 3.73 -1.05 -10.66
N GLU A 27 3.69 -0.34 -9.53
CA GLU A 27 2.91 -0.75 -8.34
C GLU A 27 1.40 -0.75 -8.60
N ILE A 28 0.88 0.23 -9.36
CA ILE A 28 -0.52 0.27 -9.77
C ILE A 28 -0.88 -0.96 -10.61
N LEU A 29 -0.09 -1.27 -11.64
CA LEU A 29 -0.34 -2.42 -12.51
C LEU A 29 -0.23 -3.75 -11.74
N ALA A 30 0.73 -3.86 -10.82
CA ALA A 30 0.86 -5.01 -9.94
C ALA A 30 -0.38 -5.17 -9.03
N GLY A 31 -0.92 -4.08 -8.49
CA GLY A 31 -2.17 -4.09 -7.72
C GLY A 31 -3.37 -4.57 -8.52
N VAL A 32 -3.52 -4.09 -9.76
CA VAL A 32 -4.58 -4.54 -10.68
C VAL A 32 -4.47 -6.05 -10.94
N GLU A 33 -3.26 -6.54 -11.19
CA GLU A 33 -3.04 -7.96 -11.47
C GLU A 33 -3.30 -8.84 -10.24
N ARG A 34 -2.88 -8.40 -9.04
CA ARG A 34 -3.20 -9.09 -7.78
C ARG A 34 -4.71 -9.20 -7.57
N TYR A 35 -5.47 -8.14 -7.85
CA TYR A 35 -6.93 -8.20 -7.75
C TYR A 35 -7.55 -9.17 -8.76
N ARG A 36 -7.08 -9.17 -10.01
CA ARG A 36 -7.57 -10.10 -11.05
C ARG A 36 -7.33 -11.56 -10.67
N ASN A 37 -6.16 -11.83 -10.09
CA ASN A 37 -5.73 -13.18 -9.68
C ASN A 37 -6.19 -13.57 -8.28
N ALA A 38 -6.84 -12.68 -7.53
CA ALA A 38 -7.37 -13.01 -6.22
C ALA A 38 -8.46 -14.08 -6.36
N LYS A 39 -8.24 -15.23 -5.73
CA LYS A 39 -9.22 -16.33 -5.66
C LYS A 39 -10.53 -15.84 -5.03
N ASP A 40 -10.41 -15.11 -3.93
CA ASP A 40 -11.51 -14.47 -3.24
C ASP A 40 -11.44 -12.97 -3.54
N LYS A 41 -12.28 -12.52 -4.47
CA LYS A 41 -12.34 -11.11 -4.82
C LYS A 41 -13.03 -10.35 -3.68
N PRO A 42 -12.41 -9.31 -3.12
CA PRO A 42 -13.06 -8.50 -2.10
C PRO A 42 -14.36 -7.91 -2.67
N ALA A 43 -15.44 -8.11 -1.92
CA ALA A 43 -16.74 -7.51 -2.18
C ALA A 43 -16.72 -6.10 -1.59
N PHE A 44 -16.35 -5.11 -2.42
CA PHE A 44 -16.44 -3.69 -2.06
C PHE A 44 -17.82 -3.14 -2.42
#